data_AF-A0A2A4MZQ2-F1
#
_entry.id   AF-A0A2A4MZQ2-F1
#
_cell.length_a   1.000
_cell.length_b   1.000
_cell.length_c   1.000
_cell.angle_alpha   90.00
_cell.angle_beta   90.00
_cell.angle_gamma   90.00
#
_symmetry.space_group_name_H-M   'P 1'
#
loop_
_entity.id
_entity.type
_entity.pdbx_description
1 polymer ?
#
loop_
_entity_poly.entity_id
_entity_poly.type
_entity_poly.pdbx_seq_one_letter_code
_entity_poly.pdbx_strand_id
1 'polypeptide(L)'
;MAITHNLGFPRIGKNRELKFELEKFWREETSKEELQHTAQTLRKTHWNLQKQLDWLPVGDFSLYDHVLDTSALVGNLPERVSQEQDDLAKYFQVARGQSHSHCQQVAAGEMTKWFDTNYHYIVPEFD
;
A
#
# COMPACT_ATOMS: atom_id res chain seq x y z
N MET A 1 17.83 18.99 -25.92
CA MET A 1 18.30 18.05 -24.88
C MET A 1 17.20 17.02 -24.68
N ALA A 2 17.54 15.74 -24.49
CA ALA A 2 16.54 14.72 -24.19
C ALA A 2 16.12 14.80 -22.71
N ILE A 3 14.85 14.51 -22.41
CA ILE A 3 14.28 14.48 -21.06
C ILE A 3 14.32 13.04 -20.54
N THR A 4 14.73 12.86 -19.28
CA THR A 4 14.80 11.58 -18.57
C THR A 4 13.68 11.48 -17.54
N HIS A 5 12.97 10.35 -17.55
CA HIS A 5 11.82 10.10 -16.68
C HIS A 5 11.77 8.63 -16.23
N ASN A 6 11.26 8.41 -15.02
CA ASN A 6 10.95 7.09 -14.48
C ASN A 6 9.47 7.02 -14.07
N LEU A 7 8.80 5.92 -14.41
CA LEU A 7 7.36 5.70 -14.18
C LEU A 7 7.03 5.25 -12.76
N GLY A 8 8.01 4.75 -12.00
CA GLY A 8 7.82 4.31 -10.62
C GLY A 8 9.09 3.74 -10.00
N PHE A 9 9.14 3.69 -8.66
CA PHE A 9 10.31 3.20 -7.93
C PHE A 9 9.95 2.10 -6.92
N PRO A 10 10.75 1.03 -6.78
CA PRO A 10 10.46 -0.04 -5.81
C PRO A 10 10.34 0.49 -4.38
N ARG A 11 9.14 0.38 -3.80
CA ARG A 11 8.78 0.94 -2.49
C ARG A 11 9.30 0.17 -1.28
N ILE A 12 9.72 -1.08 -1.48
CA ILE A 12 10.02 -2.03 -0.39
C ILE A 12 11.22 -1.62 0.49
N GLY A 13 12.10 -0.78 -0.06
CA GLY A 13 13.35 -0.35 0.58
C GLY A 13 14.51 -1.32 0.36
N LYS A 14 15.75 -0.81 0.47
CA LYS A 14 16.99 -1.55 0.16
C LYS A 14 17.11 -2.85 0.98
N ASN A 15 16.66 -2.83 2.23
CA ASN A 15 16.74 -3.96 3.15
C ASN A 15 15.36 -4.50 3.52
N ARG A 16 14.33 -4.22 2.71
CA ARG A 16 12.91 -4.56 2.95
C ARG A 16 12.33 -3.88 4.19
N GLU A 17 12.75 -2.65 4.45
CA GLU A 17 12.30 -1.84 5.59
C GLU A 17 10.77 -1.77 5.66
N LEU A 18 10.09 -1.58 4.52
CA LEU A 18 8.62 -1.50 4.47
C LEU A 18 7.96 -2.83 4.87
N LYS A 19 8.52 -3.97 4.44
CA LYS A 19 7.98 -5.31 4.79
C LYS A 19 7.98 -5.50 6.29
N PHE A 20 9.12 -5.25 6.92
CA PHE A 20 9.28 -5.51 8.34
C PHE A 20 8.43 -4.56 9.18
N GLU A 21 8.28 -3.31 8.76
CA GLU A 21 7.43 -2.35 9.46
C GLU A 21 5.94 -2.71 9.34
N LEU A 22 5.46 -3.09 8.14
CA LEU A 22 4.09 -3.58 7.96
C LEU A 22 3.80 -4.81 8.82
N GLU A 23 4.73 -5.77 8.86
CA GLU A 23 4.57 -6.98 9.66
C GLU A 23 4.54 -6.69 11.17
N LYS A 24 5.33 -5.73 11.66
CA LYS A 24 5.27 -5.27 13.05
C LYS A 24 3.94 -4.57 13.34
N PHE A 25 3.52 -3.67 12.46
CA PHE A 25 2.27 -2.96 12.59
C PHE A 25 1.07 -3.92 12.66
N TRP A 26 1.02 -4.94 11.79
CA TRP A 26 -0.05 -5.95 11.82
C TRP A 26 0.00 -6.91 13.02
N ARG A 27 1.14 -6.99 13.72
CA ARG A 27 1.27 -7.68 15.02
C ARG A 27 1.02 -6.74 16.20
N GLU A 28 0.60 -5.49 15.95
CA GLU A 28 0.35 -4.46 16.96
C GLU A 28 1.62 -4.10 17.77
N GLU A 29 2.80 -4.33 17.20
CA GLU A 29 4.10 -4.02 17.82
C GLU A 29 4.56 -2.57 17.58
N THR A 30 4.04 -1.93 16.54
CA THR A 30 4.31 -0.53 16.20
C THR A 30 3.03 0.24 15.93
N SER A 31 3.11 1.54 16.16
CA SER A 31 2.01 2.49 15.96
C SER A 31 1.81 2.85 14.48
N LYS A 32 0.65 3.44 14.18
CA LYS A 32 0.36 4.01 12.85
C LYS A 32 1.37 5.11 12.49
N GLU A 33 1.78 5.88 13.48
CA GLU A 33 2.75 6.96 13.35
C GLU A 33 4.13 6.44 12.95
N GLU A 34 4.59 5.33 13.54
CA GLU A 34 5.86 4.68 13.20
C GLU A 34 5.84 4.10 11.78
N LEU A 35 4.74 3.45 11.38
CA LEU A 35 4.55 2.98 10.00
C LEU A 35 4.61 4.14 8.99
N GLN A 36 3.91 5.24 9.29
CA GLN A 36 3.91 6.43 8.44
C GLN A 36 5.29 7.10 8.39
N HIS A 37 6.00 7.14 9.50
CA HIS A 37 7.37 7.67 9.56
C HIS A 37 8.33 6.85 8.67
N THR A 38 8.25 5.52 8.74
CA THR A 38 9.03 4.62 7.86
C THR A 38 8.68 4.85 6.39
N ALA A 39 7.39 4.93 6.06
CA ALA A 39 6.93 5.19 4.69
C ALA A 39 7.43 6.55 4.16
N GLN A 40 7.37 7.61 4.97
CA GLN A 40 7.89 8.94 4.63
C GLN A 40 9.41 8.91 4.40
N THR A 41 10.15 8.23 5.26
CA THR A 41 11.61 8.08 5.15
C THR A 41 12.00 7.36 3.87
N LEU A 42 11.28 6.30 3.50
CA LEU A 42 11.48 5.59 2.24
C LEU A 42 11.21 6.46 1.03
N ARG A 43 10.07 7.16 0.97
CA ARG A 43 9.76 8.11 -0.13
C ARG A 43 10.86 9.15 -0.31
N LYS A 44 11.29 9.80 0.79
CA LYS A 44 12.38 10.79 0.77
C LYS A 44 13.69 10.18 0.25
N THR A 45 14.02 8.98 0.68
CA THR A 45 15.22 8.26 0.22
C THR A 45 15.14 7.97 -1.29
N HIS A 46 13.99 7.47 -1.78
CA HIS A 46 13.80 7.13 -3.19
C HIS A 46 13.84 8.35 -4.10
N TRP A 47 13.27 9.48 -3.68
CA TRP A 47 13.39 10.74 -4.44
C TRP A 47 14.83 11.25 -4.48
N ASN A 48 15.55 11.18 -3.36
CA ASN A 48 16.96 11.58 -3.31
C ASN A 48 17.86 10.73 -4.23
N LEU A 49 17.56 9.43 -4.36
CA LEU A 49 18.28 8.53 -5.28
C LEU A 49 18.03 8.88 -6.75
N GLN A 50 16.87 9.45 -7.06
CA GLN A 50 16.43 9.79 -8.42
C GLN A 50 16.63 11.27 -8.78
N LYS A 51 17.30 12.06 -7.93
CA LYS A 51 17.44 13.52 -8.07
C LYS A 51 18.09 14.02 -9.37
N GLN A 52 18.71 13.14 -10.15
CA GLN A 52 19.35 13.47 -11.42
C GLN A 52 18.40 13.35 -12.61
N LEU A 53 17.20 12.76 -12.44
CA LEU A 53 16.17 12.70 -13.48
C LEU A 53 15.54 14.07 -13.65
N ASP A 54 15.10 14.37 -14.87
CA ASP A 54 14.31 15.57 -15.14
C ASP A 54 12.93 15.46 -14.47
N TRP A 55 12.29 14.29 -14.57
CA TRP A 55 10.97 14.02 -13.96
C TRP A 55 10.99 12.76 -13.09
N LEU A 56 10.65 12.92 -11.81
CA LEU A 56 10.53 11.84 -10.83
C LEU A 56 9.07 11.39 -10.68
N PRO A 57 8.81 10.11 -10.38
CA PRO A 57 7.47 9.64 -10.06
C PRO A 57 7.02 10.11 -8.68
N VAL A 58 5.74 10.47 -8.58
CA VAL A 58 5.02 10.75 -7.35
C VAL A 58 3.66 10.06 -7.44
N GLY A 59 3.28 9.33 -6.39
CA GLY A 59 2.07 8.51 -6.36
C GLY A 59 2.30 7.01 -6.61
N ASP A 60 3.54 6.60 -6.85
CA ASP A 60 3.97 5.21 -7.03
C ASP A 60 4.11 4.43 -5.70
N PHE A 61 4.33 5.13 -4.60
CA PHE A 61 4.45 4.53 -3.26
C PHE A 61 3.09 4.09 -2.73
N SER A 62 3.04 2.86 -2.21
CA SER A 62 1.87 2.22 -1.61
C SER A 62 2.25 1.46 -0.35
N LEU A 63 1.34 1.38 0.63
CA LEU A 63 1.50 0.56 1.82
C LEU A 63 1.15 -0.92 1.57
N TYR A 64 0.43 -1.22 0.49
CA TYR A 64 0.12 -2.60 0.12
C TYR A 64 0.06 -2.76 -1.40
N ASP A 65 -0.90 -2.13 -2.04
CA ASP A 65 -1.11 -2.16 -3.49
C ASP A 65 -1.69 -0.84 -4.04
N HIS A 66 -1.12 -0.36 -5.14
CA HIS A 66 -1.49 0.89 -5.81
C HIS A 66 -2.89 0.88 -6.44
N VAL A 67 -3.40 -0.28 -6.86
CA VAL A 67 -4.78 -0.40 -7.34
C VAL A 67 -5.74 -0.27 -6.16
N LEU A 68 -5.46 -0.95 -5.04
CA LEU A 68 -6.21 -0.76 -3.81
C LEU A 68 -6.15 0.69 -3.29
N ASP A 69 -5.00 1.36 -3.39
CA ASP A 69 -4.88 2.78 -3.03
C ASP A 69 -5.86 3.63 -3.84
N THR A 70 -6.00 3.34 -5.14
CA THR A 70 -6.93 4.03 -6.02
C THR A 70 -8.38 3.74 -5.63
N SER A 71 -8.71 2.48 -5.34
CA SER A 71 -10.04 2.09 -4.83
C SER A 71 -10.39 2.86 -3.55
N ALA A 72 -9.46 2.92 -2.58
CA ALA A 72 -9.66 3.68 -1.35
C ALA A 72 -9.83 5.18 -1.60
N LEU A 73 -9.00 5.76 -2.49
CA LEU A 73 -9.03 7.18 -2.83
C LEU A 73 -10.38 7.63 -3.38
N VAL A 74 -11.02 6.81 -4.22
CA VAL A 74 -12.31 7.14 -4.85
C VAL A 74 -13.52 6.64 -4.06
N GLY A 75 -13.31 6.09 -2.85
CA GLY A 75 -14.38 5.55 -2.01
C GLY A 75 -14.92 4.19 -2.43
N ASN A 76 -14.21 3.45 -3.30
CA ASN A 76 -14.56 2.11 -3.77
C ASN A 76 -14.03 1.02 -2.82
N LEU A 77 -14.38 1.11 -1.53
CA LEU A 77 -14.13 0.03 -0.57
C LEU A 77 -15.44 -0.74 -0.32
N PRO A 78 -15.40 -2.08 -0.27
CA PRO A 78 -16.61 -2.89 -0.18
C PRO A 78 -17.33 -2.71 1.16
N GLU A 79 -18.66 -2.85 1.16
CA GLU A 79 -19.49 -2.59 2.34
C GLU A 79 -19.10 -3.45 3.56
N ARG A 80 -18.51 -4.63 3.35
CA ARG A 80 -18.07 -5.52 4.44
C ARG A 80 -17.00 -4.92 5.36
N VAL A 81 -16.30 -3.85 4.95
CA VAL A 81 -15.33 -3.13 5.81
C VAL A 81 -15.90 -1.83 6.40
N SER A 82 -17.20 -1.55 6.20
CA SER A 82 -17.85 -0.31 6.63
C SER A 82 -17.89 -0.10 8.15
N GLN A 83 -17.84 -1.19 8.93
CA GLN A 83 -17.92 -1.14 10.40
C GLN A 83 -16.63 -0.63 11.06
N GLU A 84 -15.49 -0.78 10.38
CA GLU A 84 -14.24 -0.18 10.83
C GLU A 84 -14.34 1.35 10.70
N GLN A 85 -13.71 2.11 11.59
CA GLN A 85 -13.73 3.58 11.54
C GLN A 85 -12.41 4.15 11.04
N ASP A 86 -11.29 3.46 11.28
CA ASP A 86 -10.00 3.91 10.79
C ASP A 86 -9.80 3.51 9.31
N ASP A 87 -9.56 4.52 8.46
CA ASP A 87 -9.41 4.30 7.02
C ASP A 87 -8.22 3.39 6.66
N LEU A 88 -7.15 3.43 7.45
CA LEU A 88 -5.98 2.57 7.21
C LEU A 88 -6.28 1.13 7.63
N ALA A 89 -7.04 0.94 8.71
CA ALA A 89 -7.54 -0.38 9.10
C ALA A 89 -8.50 -0.94 8.05
N LYS A 90 -9.45 -0.16 7.52
CA LYS A 90 -10.31 -0.57 6.38
C LYS A 90 -9.48 -1.03 5.19
N TYR A 91 -8.52 -0.20 4.81
CA TYR A 91 -7.60 -0.50 3.72
C TYR A 91 -6.91 -1.85 3.92
N PHE A 92 -6.35 -2.11 5.12
CA PHE A 92 -5.71 -3.39 5.40
C PHE A 92 -6.70 -4.56 5.55
N GLN A 93 -7.93 -4.33 6.02
CA GLN A 93 -8.96 -5.36 6.03
C GLN A 93 -9.28 -5.84 4.60
N VAL A 94 -9.39 -4.93 3.63
CA VAL A 94 -9.55 -5.33 2.22
C VAL A 94 -8.29 -6.02 1.70
N ALA A 95 -7.10 -5.51 2.03
CA ALA A 95 -5.85 -6.04 1.51
C ALA A 95 -5.54 -7.50 1.95
N ARG A 96 -5.83 -7.83 3.22
CA ARG A 96 -5.36 -9.09 3.84
C ARG A 96 -6.39 -9.78 4.73
N GLY A 97 -7.61 -9.25 4.79
CA GLY A 97 -8.66 -9.78 5.65
C GLY A 97 -8.37 -9.58 7.14
N GLN A 98 -9.32 -10.03 7.96
CA GLN A 98 -9.19 -10.06 9.41
C GLN A 98 -9.86 -11.32 9.97
N SER A 99 -9.08 -12.13 10.68
CA SER A 99 -9.52 -13.41 11.25
C SER A 99 -9.75 -13.38 12.76
N HIS A 100 -9.17 -12.40 13.48
CA HIS A 100 -9.16 -12.34 14.95
C HIS A 100 -9.11 -10.90 15.48
N SER A 101 -10.29 -10.37 15.84
CA SER A 101 -10.54 -9.59 17.06
C SER A 101 -11.99 -9.08 17.00
N HIS A 102 -12.81 -9.54 17.94
CA HIS A 102 -14.17 -9.05 18.23
C HIS A 102 -15.17 -8.97 17.04
N CYS A 103 -15.96 -10.05 16.93
CA CYS A 103 -17.31 -10.10 16.34
C CYS A 103 -17.49 -10.29 14.82
N GLN A 104 -16.48 -10.16 13.94
CA GLN A 104 -16.70 -10.48 12.52
C GLN A 104 -15.43 -10.88 11.76
N GLN A 105 -15.49 -11.99 11.03
CA GLN A 105 -14.47 -12.34 10.05
C GLN A 105 -14.68 -11.50 8.79
N VAL A 106 -13.61 -10.87 8.30
CA VAL A 106 -13.63 -10.09 7.07
C VAL A 106 -12.72 -10.78 6.06
N ALA A 107 -13.30 -11.19 4.93
CA ALA A 107 -12.54 -11.75 3.82
C ALA A 107 -11.72 -10.67 3.10
N ALA A 108 -10.48 -11.02 2.76
CA ALA A 108 -9.64 -10.20 1.89
C ALA A 108 -10.26 -10.09 0.49
N GLY A 109 -9.95 -9.01 -0.22
CA GLY A 109 -10.25 -8.87 -1.64
C GLY A 109 -9.49 -9.90 -2.47
N GLU A 110 -10.01 -10.17 -3.67
CA GLU A 110 -9.33 -11.06 -4.62
C GLU A 110 -7.97 -10.47 -5.04
N MET A 111 -6.96 -11.33 -5.11
CA MET A 111 -5.66 -11.00 -5.67
C MET A 111 -5.51 -11.66 -7.04
N THR A 112 -5.09 -10.88 -8.04
CA THR A 112 -4.77 -11.41 -9.37
C THR A 112 -3.49 -10.80 -9.94
N LYS A 113 -2.93 -11.42 -10.98
CA LYS A 113 -1.68 -10.98 -11.60
C LYS A 113 -1.86 -9.64 -12.30
N TRP A 114 -0.91 -8.73 -12.12
CA TRP A 114 -0.82 -7.50 -12.90
C TRP A 114 -0.23 -7.81 -14.27
N PHE A 115 -1.12 -7.92 -15.27
CA PHE A 115 -0.79 -8.39 -16.61
C PHE A 115 0.00 -9.71 -16.59
N ASP A 116 1.11 -9.79 -17.31
CA ASP A 116 2.00 -10.94 -17.39
C ASP A 116 3.13 -10.91 -16.33
N THR A 117 3.17 -9.90 -15.46
CA THR A 117 4.19 -9.77 -14.40
C THR A 117 3.92 -10.70 -13.21
N ASN A 118 4.86 -10.81 -12.27
CA ASN A 118 4.64 -11.53 -10.99
C ASN A 118 4.10 -10.64 -9.86
N TYR A 119 3.85 -9.36 -10.14
CA TYR A 119 3.16 -8.49 -9.19
C TYR A 119 1.68 -8.87 -9.14
N HIS A 120 1.09 -8.86 -7.95
CA HIS A 120 -0.35 -9.09 -7.77
C HIS A 120 -0.99 -7.82 -7.22
N TYR A 121 -2.17 -7.49 -7.72
CA TYR A 121 -2.97 -6.36 -7.26
C TYR A 121 -4.27 -6.85 -6.64
N ILE A 122 -4.89 -6.01 -5.81
CA ILE A 122 -6.21 -6.27 -5.24
C ILE A 122 -7.26 -5.83 -6.25
N VAL A 123 -8.10 -6.75 -6.70
CA VAL A 123 -9.14 -6.50 -7.69
C VAL A 123 -10.14 -5.49 -7.14
N PRO A 124 -10.38 -4.34 -7.81
CA PRO A 124 -11.47 -3.44 -7.42
C PRO A 124 -12.82 -4.16 -7.46
N GLU A 125 -13.56 -4.05 -6.37
CA GLU A 125 -14.89 -4.64 -6.24
C GLU A 125 -15.94 -3.57 -6.53
N PHE A 126 -16.86 -3.88 -7.44
CA PHE A 126 -17.99 -3.03 -7.78
C PHE A 126 -19.27 -3.86 -7.58
N ASP A 127 -20.21 -3.31 -6.81
CA ASP A 127 -21.53 -3.89 -6.60
C ASP A 127 -22.51 -3.53 -7.73
#